data_AF-A0A150VKS3-F1
#
_entry.id   AF-A0A150VKS3-F1
#
_cell.length_a   1.000
_cell.length_b   1.000
_cell.length_c   1.000
_cell.angle_alpha   90.00
_cell.angle_beta   90.00
_cell.angle_gamma   90.00
#
_symmetry.space_group_name_H-M   'P 1'
#
loop_
_entity.id
_entity.type
_entity.pdbx_description
1 polymer ?
#
loop_
_entity_poly.entity_id
_entity_poly.type
_entity_poly.pdbx_seq_one_letter_code
_entity_poly.pdbx_strand_id
1 'polypeptide(L)' 'MTLWRQVLAALNDDTLDDAERERVLARGAAQLAARRAPEGRRATPEQVMEAAFREFSLLIDADTARAALRETRE' A
#
# COMPACT_ATOMS: atom_id res chain seq x y z
N MET A 1 -12.25 9.21 -6.32
CA MET A 1 -12.62 8.31 -5.20
C MET A 1 -11.51 8.36 -4.16
N THR A 2 -11.77 8.23 -2.86
CA THR A 2 -10.68 8.26 -1.86
C THR A 2 -9.91 6.94 -1.89
N LEU A 3 -8.59 6.98 -1.61
CA LEU A 3 -7.75 5.78 -1.58
C LEU A 3 -8.32 4.69 -0.65
N TRP A 4 -8.84 5.07 0.52
CA TRP A 4 -9.44 4.11 1.45
C TRP A 4 -10.70 3.42 0.92
N ARG A 5 -11.50 4.11 0.08
CA ARG A 5 -12.63 3.44 -0.58
C ARG A 5 -12.16 2.46 -1.64
N GLN A 6 -11.07 2.77 -2.35
CA GLN A 6 -10.47 1.85 -3.32
C GLN A 6 -9.86 0.62 -2.64
N VAL A 7 -9.15 0.81 -1.52
CA VAL A 7 -8.60 -0.30 -0.71
C VAL A 7 -9.73 -1.20 -0.20
N LEU A 8 -10.80 -0.63 0.35
CA LEU A 8 -11.95 -1.41 0.81
C LEU A 8 -12.64 -2.16 -0.33
N ALA A 9 -12.77 -1.55 -1.51
CA ALA A 9 -13.29 -2.24 -2.68
C ALA A 9 -12.36 -3.41 -3.09
N ALA A 10 -11.06 -3.17 -3.18
CA ALA A 10 -10.06 -4.18 -3.56
C ALA A 10 -9.97 -5.37 -2.60
N LEU A 11 -10.30 -5.17 -1.31
CA LEU A 11 -10.35 -6.26 -0.32
C LEU A 11 -11.61 -7.13 -0.42
N ASN A 12 -12.68 -6.65 -1.06
CA ASN A 12 -13.98 -7.33 -1.10
C ASN A 12 -14.42 -7.71 -2.52
N ASP A 13 -13.64 -7.34 -3.53
CA ASP A 13 -13.95 -7.58 -4.93
C ASP A 13 -13.04 -8.67 -5.48
N ASP A 14 -13.58 -9.90 -5.49
CA ASP A 14 -12.92 -11.09 -6.03
C ASP A 14 -12.85 -11.10 -7.58
N THR A 15 -13.41 -10.08 -8.25
CA THR A 15 -13.41 -9.95 -9.72
C THR A 15 -12.29 -9.04 -10.24
N LEU A 16 -11.57 -8.36 -9.35
CA LEU A 16 -10.40 -7.57 -9.70
C LEU A 16 -9.25 -8.46 -10.20
N ASP A 17 -8.55 -7.97 -11.21
CA ASP A 17 -7.25 -8.53 -11.60
C ASP A 17 -6.29 -8.50 -10.41
N ASP A 18 -5.53 -9.58 -10.23
CA ASP A 18 -4.59 -9.74 -9.12
C ASP A 18 -3.56 -8.60 -9.09
N ALA A 19 -3.12 -8.14 -10.26
CA ALA A 19 -2.16 -7.03 -10.37
C ALA A 19 -2.79 -5.68 -9.99
N GLU A 20 -4.05 -5.45 -10.35
CA GLU A 20 -4.76 -4.23 -9.97
C GLU A 20 -5.06 -4.21 -8.46
N ARG A 21 -5.49 -5.35 -7.91
CA ARG A 21 -5.67 -5.53 -6.46
C ARG A 21 -4.36 -5.28 -5.71
N GLU A 22 -3.27 -5.91 -6.12
CA GLU A 22 -1.95 -5.73 -5.50
C GLU A 22 -1.54 -4.25 -5.49
N ARG A 23 -1.71 -3.55 -6.62
CA ARG A 23 -1.34 -2.14 -6.74
C ARG A 23 -2.13 -1.24 -5.79
N VAL A 24 -3.45 -1.43 -5.71
CA VAL A 24 -4.31 -0.62 -4.82
C VAL A 24 -3.95 -0.85 -3.35
N LEU A 25 -3.76 -2.12 -2.96
CA LEU A 25 -3.38 -2.48 -1.60
C LEU A 25 -1.98 -2.00 -1.23
N ALA A 26 -1.00 -2.11 -2.14
CA ALA A 26 0.34 -1.57 -1.95
C ALA A 26 0.33 -0.06 -1.73
N ARG A 27 -0.52 0.68 -2.46
CA ARG A 27 -0.71 2.13 -2.25
C ARG A 27 -1.35 2.43 -0.89
N GLY A 28 -2.33 1.63 -0.46
CA GLY A 28 -2.88 1.69 0.90
C GLY A 28 -1.81 1.48 1.97
N ALA A 29 -0.93 0.49 1.78
CA ALA A 29 0.14 0.17 2.71
C ALA A 29 1.18 1.30 2.78
N ALA A 30 1.52 1.91 1.65
CA ALA A 30 2.41 3.06 1.60
C ALA A 30 1.84 4.26 2.36
N GLN A 31 0.52 4.51 2.26
CA GLN A 31 -0.12 5.57 3.03
C GLN A 31 -0.14 5.27 4.55
N LEU A 32 -0.33 4.01 4.95
CA LEU A 32 -0.24 3.62 6.37
C LEU A 32 1.17 3.78 6.90
N ALA A 33 2.17 3.31 6.15
CA ALA A 33 3.56 3.46 6.52
C ALA A 33 3.95 4.93 6.66
N ALA A 34 3.50 5.80 5.76
CA ALA A 34 3.73 7.24 5.82
C ALA A 34 3.10 7.89 7.07
N ARG A 35 1.90 7.47 7.46
CA ARG A 35 1.22 7.98 8.69
C ARG A 35 1.86 7.46 9.98
N ARG A 36 2.46 6.27 9.95
CA ARG A 36 3.13 5.64 11.09
C ARG A 36 4.60 6.04 11.21
N ALA A 37 5.18 6.63 10.17
CA ALA A 37 6.54 7.11 10.20
C ALA A 37 6.68 8.24 11.26
N PRO A 38 7.78 8.25 12.04
CA PRO A 38 8.05 9.34 12.97
C PRO A 38 8.01 10.70 12.26
N GLU A 39 7.55 11.74 12.94
CA GLU A 39 7.49 13.09 12.39
C GLU A 39 8.83 13.49 11.76
N GLY A 40 8.78 14.00 10.53
CA GLY A 40 9.96 14.40 9.75
C GLY A 40 10.72 13.25 9.09
N ARG A 41 10.32 11.98 9.27
CA ARG A 41 10.91 10.85 8.53
C ARG A 41 9.99 10.35 7.43
N ARG A 42 10.59 10.02 6.28
CA ARG A 42 9.91 9.34 5.19
C ARG A 42 9.80 7.85 5.51
N ALA A 43 8.66 7.26 5.16
CA ALA A 43 8.49 5.82 5.18
C ALA A 43 9.49 5.12 4.24
N THR A 44 10.04 3.99 4.68
CA THR A 44 10.94 3.14 3.88
C THR A 44 10.16 2.04 3.16
N PRO A 45 10.71 1.45 2.07
CA PRO A 45 10.07 0.31 1.40
C PRO A 45 9.78 -0.85 2.34
N GLU A 46 10.66 -1.13 3.30
CA GLU A 46 10.48 -2.20 4.29
C GLU A 46 9.27 -1.95 5.19
N GLN A 47 9.02 -0.69 5.58
CA GLN A 47 7.84 -0.32 6.36
C GLN A 47 6.54 -0.48 5.54
N VAL A 48 6.60 -0.28 4.22
CA VAL A 48 5.46 -0.53 3.32
C VAL A 48 5.21 -2.02 3.20
N MET A 49 6.25 -2.83 3.03
CA MET A 49 6.14 -4.29 2.99
C MET A 49 5.55 -4.82 4.32
N GLU A 50 6.03 -4.32 5.46
CA GLU A 50 5.50 -4.68 6.78
C GLU A 50 4.02 -4.31 6.91
N ALA A 51 3.63 -3.11 6.48
CA ALA A 51 2.23 -2.68 6.50
C ALA A 51 1.35 -3.51 5.55
N ALA A 52 1.83 -3.81 4.33
CA ALA A 52 1.09 -4.62 3.37
C ALA A 52 0.80 -6.02 3.90
N PHE A 53 1.81 -6.64 4.52
CA PHE A 53 1.65 -7.96 5.11
C PHE A 53 0.73 -7.93 6.34
N ARG A 54 0.96 -7.01 7.28
CA ARG A 54 0.20 -6.99 8.55
C ARG A 54 -1.26 -6.57 8.39
N GLU A 55 -1.54 -5.65 7.47
CA GLU A 55 -2.86 -5.03 7.36
C GLU A 55 -3.70 -5.67 6.26
N PHE A 56 -3.07 -6.20 5.21
CA PHE A 56 -3.76 -6.73 4.02
C PHE A 56 -3.39 -8.18 3.70
N SER A 57 -2.54 -8.84 4.51
CA SER A 57 -1.99 -10.18 4.21
C SER A 57 -1.35 -10.26 2.81
N LEU A 58 -0.82 -9.14 2.32
CA LEU A 58 -0.26 -9.03 0.99
C LEU A 58 1.27 -9.08 1.06
N LEU A 59 1.86 -10.02 0.31
CA LEU A 59 3.29 -10.09 0.08
C LEU A 59 3.63 -9.32 -1.19
N ILE A 60 4.43 -8.26 -1.04
CA ILE A 60 4.97 -7.47 -2.16
C ILE A 60 6.48 -7.45 -2.10
N ASP A 61 7.12 -7.27 -3.24
CA ASP A 61 8.56 -7.06 -3.30
C ASP A 61 8.96 -5.59 -3.03
N ALA A 62 10.27 -5.36 -2.97
CA ALA A 62 10.82 -4.04 -2.71
C ALA A 62 10.55 -3.05 -3.86
N ASP A 63 10.35 -3.51 -5.09
CA ASP A 63 10.12 -2.65 -6.25
C ASP A 63 8.68 -2.13 -6.27
N THR A 64 7.70 -3.00 -6.00
CA THR A 64 6.29 -2.62 -5.76
C THR A 64 6.19 -1.67 -4.57
N ALA A 65 6.89 -1.95 -3.46
CA ALA A 65 6.91 -1.07 -2.29
C ALA A 65 7.49 0.33 -2.62
N ARG A 66 8.59 0.40 -3.38
CA ARG A 66 9.18 1.66 -3.86
C ARG A 66 8.24 2.40 -4.80
N ALA A 67 7.54 1.70 -5.68
CA ALA A 67 6.56 2.30 -6.59
C ALA A 67 5.41 2.95 -5.81
N ALA A 68 4.82 2.23 -4.86
CA ALA A 68 3.74 2.74 -4.01
C ALA A 68 4.15 3.98 -3.18
N LEU A 69 5.39 4.02 -2.68
CA LEU A 69 5.93 5.20 -2.00
C LEU A 69 6.07 6.41 -2.91
N ARG A 70 6.38 6.22 -4.20
CA ARG A 70 6.42 7.32 -5.18
C ARG A 70 5.03 7.88 -5.42
N GLU A 71 4.03 7.01 -5.61
CA GLU A 71 2.63 7.39 -5.85
C GLU A 71 1.92 8.05 -4.65
N THR A 72 2.51 7.96 -3.45
CA THR A 72 1.99 8.61 -2.23
C THR A 72 2.49 10.05 -2.07
N ARG A 73 3.49 10.46 -2.87
CA ARG A 73 4.07 11.82 -2.85
C ARG A 73 3.42 12.78 -3.84
N GLU A 74 2.61 12.26 -4.76
CA GLU A 74 1.81 13.01 -5.73
C GLU A 74 0.42 13.29 -5.16
#